data_AF-A0A6V7JUE9-F1
#
_entry.id   AF-A0A6V7JUE9-F1
#
_cell.length_a   1.000
_cell.length_b   1.000
_cell.length_c   1.000
_cell.angle_alpha   90.00
_cell.angle_beta   90.00
_cell.angle_gamma   90.00
#
_symmetry.space_group_name_H-M   'P 1'
#
loop_
_entity.id
_entity.type
_entity.pdbx_description
1 polymer ?
#
loop_
_entity_poly.entity_id
_entity_poly.type
_entity_poly.pdbx_seq_one_letter_code
_entity_poly.pdbx_strand_id
1 'polypeptide(L)' 'WSDTRTDVLVDRIIAKFPDHSKNHLIPLCGLPVSPYFSALKIRWLNENVPAVKKAMRDKRCKVGTMDTWIIW' A
#
# COMPACT_ATOMS: atom_id res chain seq x y z
N TRP A 1 8.33 -8.62 -2.73
CA TRP A 1 8.25 -7.63 -1.63
C TRP A 1 9.15 -6.44 -1.90
N SER A 2 10.39 -6.67 -2.39
CA SER A 2 11.43 -5.67 -2.71
C SER A 2 11.14 -4.79 -3.93
N ASP A 3 9.88 -4.68 -4.30
CA ASP A 3 9.48 -3.82 -5.42
C ASP A 3 9.52 -2.35 -4.96
N THR A 4 10.26 -1.53 -5.70
CA THR A 4 10.54 -0.11 -5.40
C THR A 4 9.66 0.86 -6.19
N ARG A 5 8.67 0.38 -6.96
CA ARG A 5 7.80 1.24 -7.78
C ARG A 5 6.98 2.24 -6.95
N THR A 6 6.90 2.00 -5.65
CA THR A 6 6.13 2.80 -4.69
C THR A 6 6.99 3.80 -3.92
N ASP A 7 8.28 3.97 -4.23
CA ASP A 7 9.16 4.93 -3.55
C ASP A 7 8.61 6.37 -3.64
N VAL A 8 8.17 6.78 -4.82
CA VAL A 8 7.53 8.10 -5.01
C VAL A 8 6.24 8.23 -4.17
N LEU A 9 5.51 7.13 -3.95
CA LEU A 9 4.33 7.13 -3.10
C LEU A 9 4.70 7.22 -1.61
N VAL A 10 5.81 6.60 -1.19
CA VAL A 10 6.36 6.74 0.17
C VAL A 10 6.61 8.21 0.46
N ASP A 11 7.35 8.90 -0.41
CA ASP A 11 7.68 10.31 -0.24
C ASP A 11 6.42 11.19 -0.19
N ARG A 12 5.44 10.93 -1.08
CA ARG A 12 4.14 11.64 -1.07
C ARG A 12 3.35 11.41 0.21
N ILE A 13 3.47 10.24 0.84
CA ILE A 13 2.76 9.93 2.09
C ILE A 13 3.48 10.57 3.26
N ILE A 14 4.81 10.51 3.30
CA ILE A 14 5.63 11.16 4.33
C ILE A 14 5.36 12.67 4.34
N ALA A 15 5.26 13.29 3.17
CA ALA A 15 4.92 14.71 3.02
C ALA A 15 3.52 15.09 3.56
N LYS A 16 2.64 14.11 3.84
CA LYS A 16 1.33 14.36 4.45
C LYS A 16 1.34 14.20 5.97
N PHE A 17 2.39 13.65 6.55
CA PHE A 17 2.48 13.52 8.00
C PHE A 17 2.93 14.83 8.63
N PRO A 18 2.37 15.22 9.80
CA PRO A 18 2.78 16.45 10.49
C PRO A 18 4.27 16.49 10.82
N ASP A 19 4.86 15.34 11.12
CA ASP A 19 6.25 15.17 11.54
C ASP A 19 7.20 14.84 10.38
N HIS A 20 6.68 14.65 9.15
CA HIS A 20 7.43 14.19 7.98
C HIS A 20 8.32 12.96 8.26
N SER A 21 7.92 12.13 9.23
CA SER A 21 8.74 11.02 9.69
C SER A 21 8.31 9.72 9.03
N LYS A 22 9.29 8.92 8.59
CA LYS A 22 9.05 7.52 8.20
C LYS A 22 8.48 6.70 9.34
N ASN A 23 8.69 7.12 10.58
CA ASN A 23 8.31 6.39 11.78
C ASN A 23 6.92 6.78 12.30
N HIS A 24 6.22 7.69 11.62
CA HIS A 24 4.91 8.19 12.05
C HIS A 24 3.89 7.07 12.33
N LEU A 25 3.96 5.98 11.57
CA LEU A 25 3.03 4.85 11.69
C LEU A 25 3.49 3.74 12.63
N ILE A 26 4.71 3.82 13.20
CA ILE A 26 5.21 2.81 14.14
C ILE A 26 4.28 2.60 15.34
N PRO A 27 3.73 3.65 15.98
CA PRO A 27 2.81 3.46 17.10
C PRO A 27 1.51 2.70 16.74
N LEU A 28 1.12 2.68 15.45
CA LEU A 28 -0.15 2.13 15.00
C LEU A 28 0.01 0.73 14.38
N CYS A 29 1.04 0.52 13.57
CA CYS A 29 1.28 -0.76 12.88
C CYS A 29 2.61 -1.43 13.24
N GLY A 30 3.43 -0.81 14.09
CA GLY A 30 4.76 -1.31 14.48
C GLY A 30 5.82 -1.18 13.38
N LEU A 31 5.51 -0.54 12.25
CA LEU A 31 6.35 -0.55 11.05
C LEU A 31 6.58 0.87 10.51
N PRO A 32 7.79 1.16 9.98
CA PRO A 32 8.04 2.42 9.28
C PRO A 32 7.38 2.42 7.90
N VAL A 33 7.17 3.61 7.34
CA VAL A 33 6.70 3.75 5.96
C VAL A 33 7.81 3.34 5.00
N SER A 34 7.55 2.28 4.23
CA SER A 34 8.53 1.66 3.33
C SER A 34 7.83 1.06 2.13
N PRO A 35 8.47 1.07 0.94
CA PRO A 35 7.92 0.45 -0.27
C PRO A 35 7.74 -1.07 -0.12
N TYR A 36 8.38 -1.68 0.90
CA TYR A 36 8.30 -3.11 1.21
C TYR A 36 6.86 -3.57 1.43
N PHE A 37 6.08 -2.81 2.18
CA PHE A 37 4.80 -3.27 2.72
C PHE A 37 3.67 -3.27 1.68
N SER A 38 2.62 -4.04 1.97
CA SER A 38 1.52 -4.31 1.03
C SER A 38 0.63 -3.10 0.77
N ALA A 39 0.41 -2.23 1.78
CA ALA A 39 -0.51 -1.09 1.70
C ALA A 39 -0.22 -0.17 0.51
N LEU A 40 1.05 0.17 0.30
CA LEU A 40 1.48 1.02 -0.81
C LEU A 40 1.31 0.38 -2.17
N LYS A 41 1.50 -0.94 -2.25
CA LYS A 41 1.29 -1.71 -3.50
C LYS A 41 -0.18 -1.74 -3.88
N ILE A 42 -1.06 -1.92 -2.90
CA ILE A 42 -2.52 -1.86 -3.11
C ILE A 42 -2.93 -0.46 -3.58
N ARG A 43 -2.38 0.58 -2.94
CA ARG A 43 -2.61 1.97 -3.37
C ARG A 43 -2.15 2.21 -4.80
N TRP A 44 -0.96 1.73 -5.15
CA TRP A 44 -0.41 1.85 -6.50
C TRP A 44 -1.31 1.14 -7.53
N LEU A 45 -1.80 -0.06 -7.24
CA LEU A 45 -2.71 -0.80 -8.13
C LEU A 45 -4.03 -0.05 -8.36
N ASN A 46 -4.59 0.55 -7.31
CA ASN A 46 -5.82 1.34 -7.43
C ASN A 46 -5.63 2.61 -8.29
N GLU A 47 -4.44 3.20 -8.30
CA GLU A 47 -4.14 4.40 -9.08
C GLU A 47 -3.76 4.08 -10.54
N ASN A 48 -3.04 2.98 -10.77
CA ASN A 48 -2.43 2.68 -12.07
C ASN A 48 -3.18 1.63 -12.90
N VAL A 49 -4.00 0.76 -12.26
CA VAL A 49 -4.68 -0.33 -12.96
C VAL A 49 -6.20 -0.08 -12.99
N PRO A 50 -6.78 0.34 -14.13
CA PRO A 50 -8.20 0.67 -14.22
C PRO A 50 -9.12 -0.48 -13.81
N ALA A 51 -8.74 -1.72 -14.10
CA ALA A 51 -9.49 -2.91 -13.72
C ALA A 51 -9.59 -3.07 -12.19
N VAL A 52 -8.49 -2.81 -11.46
CA VAL A 52 -8.47 -2.86 -10.00
C VAL A 52 -9.33 -1.73 -9.43
N LYS A 53 -9.17 -0.50 -9.94
CA LYS A 53 -10.00 0.64 -9.53
C LYS A 53 -11.49 0.37 -9.70
N LYS A 54 -11.88 -0.23 -10.83
CA LYS A 54 -13.27 -0.64 -11.10
C LYS A 54 -13.71 -1.73 -10.11
N ALA A 55 -12.91 -2.77 -9.90
CA ALA A 55 -13.25 -3.85 -8.97
C ALA A 55 -13.39 -3.36 -7.51
N MET A 56 -12.58 -2.38 -7.08
CA MET A 56 -12.70 -1.77 -5.76
C MET A 56 -13.99 -0.96 -5.60
N ARG A 57 -14.34 -0.14 -6.61
CA ARG A 57 -15.63 0.60 -6.62
C ARG A 57 -16.83 -0.34 -6.60
N ASP A 58 -16.76 -1.42 -7.35
CA ASP A 58 -17.84 -2.40 -7.46
C ASP A 58 -17.88 -3.37 -6.26
N LYS A 59 -17.04 -3.18 -5.23
CA LYS A 59 -16.91 -4.04 -4.03
C LYS A 59 -16.64 -5.53 -4.33
N ARG A 60 -16.07 -5.83 -5.50
CA ARG A 60 -15.68 -7.18 -5.94
C ARG A 60 -14.20 -7.48 -5.74
N CYS A 61 -13.38 -6.47 -5.46
CA CYS A 61 -11.96 -6.63 -5.23
C CYS A 61 -11.70 -7.31 -3.86
N LYS A 62 -11.00 -8.44 -3.90
CA LYS A 62 -10.39 -9.08 -2.73
C LYS A 62 -8.90 -8.83 -2.78
N VAL A 63 -8.31 -8.52 -1.63
CA VAL A 63 -6.89 -8.24 -1.48
C VAL A 63 -6.36 -9.16 -0.40
N GLY A 64 -5.24 -9.81 -0.68
CA GLY A 64 -4.58 -10.73 0.23
C GLY A 64 -3.11 -10.85 -0.12
N THR A 65 -2.32 -11.29 0.86
CA THR A 65 -0.95 -11.76 0.64
C THR A 65 -0.97 -13.20 0.07
N MET A 66 0.20 -13.76 -0.23
CA MET A 66 0.29 -15.07 -0.90
C MET A 66 -0.38 -16.20 -0.13
N ASP A 67 -0.31 -16.18 1.19
CA ASP A 67 -1.02 -17.09 2.09
C ASP A 67 -2.54 -17.04 1.86
N THR A 68 -3.14 -15.85 1.82
CA THR A 68 -4.57 -15.69 1.52
C THR A 68 -4.88 -16.18 0.11
N TRP A 69 -4.02 -15.88 -0.87
CA TRP A 69 -4.23 -16.31 -2.26
C TRP A 69 -4.15 -17.84 -2.45
N ILE A 70 -3.30 -18.51 -1.68
CA ILE A 70 -3.15 -19.98 -1.74
C ILE A 70 -4.31 -20.67 -1.02
N ILE A 71 -4.81 -20.08 0.07
CA ILE A 71 -5.92 -20.65 0.86
C ILE A 71 -7.27 -20.44 0.18
N TRP A 72 -7.45 -19.31 -0.52
CA TRP A 72 -8.68 -18.96 -1.23
C TRP A 72 -8.93 -19.83 -2.46
#